data_AF-A0A389MEH0-F1
#
_entry.id   AF-A0A389MEH0-F1
#
_cell.length_a   1.000
_cell.length_b   1.000
_cell.length_c   1.000
_cell.angle_alpha   90.00
_cell.angle_beta   90.00
_cell.angle_gamma   90.00
#
_symmetry.space_group_name_H-M   'P 1'
#
loop_
_entity.id
_entity.type
_entity.pdbx_description
1 polymer ?
#
loop_
_entity_poly.entity_id
_entity_poly.type
_entity_poly.pdbx_seq_one_letter_code
_entity_poly.pdbx_strand_id
1 'polypeptide(L)'
;MHELNIQTICAETSAAKGRVERAHLTLQDRLVKELRLQGISYMEAANAFAEEFMNDYNRRFAKAPRQEFDVHRELDVDDDLDMVFNWREARKVSKSLTVQYDKVLYLIEDSEFSRRAIGKYIDVWHYPDGHKELRLNGVSLPYSTYDKLSEIDQGAIVDNKRLGRALEMAQLVQAERDNNRSQSVPAGDGPSRRRKAPTTKKSQRSLDQDDMFNALVKLQSRSEEIFGKKQI
;
A
#
# COMPACT_ATOMS: atom_id res chain seq x y z
N MET A 1 20.53 -12.33 -1.25
CA MET A 1 21.91 -12.31 -0.72
C MET A 1 22.87 -13.24 -1.46
N HIS A 2 22.42 -14.36 -2.03
CA HIS A 2 23.28 -15.21 -2.88
C HIS A 2 23.83 -14.47 -4.10
N GLU A 3 23.09 -13.51 -4.66
CA GLU A 3 23.53 -12.67 -5.79
C GLU A 3 24.83 -11.90 -5.47
N LEU A 4 25.07 -11.51 -4.22
CA LEU A 4 26.31 -10.86 -3.78
C LEU A 4 27.33 -11.84 -3.18
N ASN A 5 27.10 -13.15 -3.31
CA ASN A 5 27.88 -14.19 -2.65
C ASN A 5 27.98 -14.02 -1.11
N ILE A 6 26.94 -13.45 -0.48
CA ILE A 6 26.91 -13.27 0.97
C ILE A 6 26.28 -14.50 1.61
N GLN A 7 27.07 -15.18 2.44
CA GLN A 7 26.61 -16.30 3.26
C GLN A 7 26.44 -15.86 4.72
N THR A 8 25.28 -16.14 5.30
CA THR A 8 25.08 -15.91 6.74
C THR A 8 25.75 -17.03 7.53
N ILE A 9 26.60 -16.66 8.48
CA ILE A 9 27.23 -17.58 9.42
C ILE A 9 26.73 -17.22 10.82
N CYS A 10 26.12 -18.18 11.51
CA CYS A 10 25.68 -18.00 12.88
C CYS A 10 26.90 -17.99 13.82
N ALA A 11 26.90 -17.07 14.79
CA ALA A 11 27.95 -17.02 15.80
C ALA A 11 27.76 -18.15 16.83
N GLU A 12 28.42 -19.29 16.60
CA GLU A 12 28.36 -20.46 17.50
C GLU A 12 29.22 -20.30 18.76
N THR A 13 30.01 -19.22 18.87
CA THR A 13 30.92 -19.00 20.00
C THR A 13 30.58 -17.74 20.79
N SER A 14 30.73 -17.81 22.11
CA SER A 14 30.54 -16.69 23.02
C SER A 14 31.48 -15.52 22.74
N ALA A 15 32.67 -15.78 22.17
CA ALA A 15 33.63 -14.73 21.83
C ALA A 15 33.17 -13.85 20.65
N ALA A 16 32.54 -14.45 19.64
CA ALA A 16 31.97 -13.71 18.51
C ALA A 16 30.75 -12.90 18.97
N LYS A 17 29.81 -13.52 19.68
CA LYS A 17 28.60 -12.84 20.18
C LYS A 17 28.93 -11.77 21.23
N GLY A 18 29.78 -12.07 22.21
CA GLY A 18 30.11 -11.16 23.32
C GLY A 18 30.92 -9.91 22.94
N ARG A 19 31.51 -9.85 21.74
CA ARG A 19 32.07 -8.60 21.18
C ARG A 19 30.95 -7.70 20.64
N VAL A 20 30.01 -8.27 19.90
CA VAL A 20 28.85 -7.56 19.33
C VAL A 20 27.98 -6.99 20.44
N GLU A 21 27.65 -7.77 21.48
CA GLU A 21 26.84 -7.30 22.61
C GLU A 21 27.47 -6.10 23.34
N ARG A 22 28.80 -6.11 23.54
CA ARG A 22 29.50 -4.96 24.16
C ARG A 22 29.46 -3.72 23.29
N ALA A 23 29.57 -3.88 21.97
CA ALA A 23 29.43 -2.75 21.05
C ALA A 23 28.00 -2.22 21.02
N HIS A 24 26.98 -3.07 21.15
CA HIS A 24 25.58 -2.63 21.21
C HIS A 24 25.29 -1.75 22.44
N LEU A 25 25.89 -2.08 23.60
CA LEU A 25 25.76 -1.28 24.82
C LEU A 25 26.34 0.14 24.68
N THR A 26 27.30 0.35 23.77
CA THR A 26 27.92 1.67 23.57
C THR A 26 27.43 2.39 22.32
N LEU A 27 27.14 1.68 21.23
CA LEU A 27 26.73 2.25 19.95
C LEU A 27 25.22 2.49 19.90
N GLN A 28 24.42 1.43 20.07
CA GLN A 28 22.97 1.52 19.89
C GLN A 28 22.30 2.31 21.03
N ASP A 29 22.69 2.07 22.28
CA ASP A 29 22.13 2.78 23.44
C ASP A 29 22.50 4.28 23.42
N ARG A 30 23.71 4.62 22.96
CA ARG A 30 24.18 6.01 22.90
C ARG A 30 23.56 6.78 21.74
N LEU A 31 23.46 6.18 20.56
CA LEU A 31 22.87 6.84 19.38
C LEU A 31 21.49 7.40 19.69
N VAL A 32 20.62 6.60 20.34
CA VAL A 32 19.27 7.05 20.73
C VAL A 32 19.31 8.23 21.70
N LYS A 33 20.27 8.27 22.62
CA LYS A 33 20.43 9.37 23.59
C LYS A 33 20.96 10.64 22.92
N GLU A 34 21.95 10.53 22.05
CA GLU A 34 22.51 11.67 21.32
C GLU A 34 21.45 12.28 20.36
N LEU A 35 20.67 11.45 19.66
CA LEU A 35 19.54 11.93 18.85
C LEU A 35 18.53 12.73 19.69
N ARG A 36 18.22 12.26 20.91
CA ARG A 36 17.33 12.99 21.84
C ARG A 36 17.95 14.30 22.35
N LEU A 37 19.25 14.31 22.63
CA LEU A 37 19.97 15.51 23.05
C LEU A 37 19.98 16.59 21.96
N GLN A 38 20.08 16.17 20.70
CA GLN A 38 20.00 17.05 19.52
C GLN A 38 18.56 17.40 19.12
N GLY A 39 17.55 16.88 19.83
CA GLY A 39 16.15 17.12 19.50
C GLY A 39 15.69 16.52 18.15
N ILE A 40 16.40 15.51 17.65
CA ILE A 40 16.12 14.89 16.35
C ILE A 40 14.97 13.89 16.50
N SER A 41 13.92 14.07 15.68
CA SER A 41 12.71 13.22 15.71
C SER A 41 12.25 12.72 14.34
N TYR A 42 13.03 12.94 13.28
CA TYR A 42 12.70 12.54 11.92
C TYR A 42 13.93 12.01 11.17
N MET A 43 13.69 11.22 10.12
CA MET A 43 14.70 10.39 9.46
C MET A 43 15.79 11.23 8.79
N GLU A 44 15.40 12.31 8.11
CA GLU A 44 16.30 13.15 7.34
C GLU A 44 17.33 13.83 8.25
N ALA A 45 16.91 14.35 9.41
CA ALA A 45 17.84 14.91 10.40
C ALA A 45 18.71 13.85 11.05
N ALA A 46 18.18 12.63 11.30
CA ALA A 46 18.98 11.54 11.84
C ALA A 46 20.08 11.11 10.85
N ASN A 47 19.78 11.04 9.55
CA ASN A 47 20.75 10.73 8.51
C ASN A 47 21.82 11.83 8.39
N ALA A 48 21.44 13.10 8.48
CA ALA A 48 22.40 14.21 8.48
C ALA A 48 23.34 14.18 9.70
N PHE A 49 22.83 13.75 10.86
CA PHE A 49 23.61 13.63 12.09
C PHE A 49 24.52 12.39 12.14
N ALA A 50 24.26 11.38 11.31
CA ALA A 50 24.94 10.09 11.37
C ALA A 50 26.47 10.21 11.23
N GLU A 51 26.95 11.06 10.32
CA GLU A 51 28.38 11.25 10.09
C GLU A 51 29.07 11.90 11.31
N GLU A 52 28.47 12.92 11.89
CA GLU A 52 28.98 13.57 13.10
C GLU A 52 29.05 12.58 14.27
N PHE A 53 27.97 11.82 14.49
CA PHE A 53 27.92 10.80 15.53
C PHE A 53 28.97 9.71 15.32
N MET A 54 29.12 9.21 14.09
CA MET A 54 30.12 8.18 13.77
C MET A 54 31.55 8.69 14.05
N ASN A 55 31.84 9.94 13.69
CA ASN A 55 33.14 10.56 13.96
C ASN A 55 33.43 10.68 15.47
N ASP A 56 32.46 11.18 16.26
CA ASP A 56 32.61 11.26 17.72
C ASP A 56 32.73 9.87 18.37
N TYR A 57 31.90 8.92 17.93
CA TYR A 57 31.92 7.54 18.42
C TYR A 57 33.25 6.86 18.14
N ASN A 58 33.73 6.92 16.89
CA ASN A 58 34.99 6.31 16.49
C ASN A 58 36.16 6.96 17.22
N ARG A 59 36.16 8.28 17.43
CA ARG A 59 37.19 8.96 18.24
C ARG A 59 37.31 8.38 19.65
N ARG A 60 36.18 7.97 20.27
CA ARG A 60 36.16 7.50 21.67
C ARG A 60 36.37 5.99 21.81
N PHE A 61 35.86 5.21 20.86
CA PHE A 61 35.71 3.76 21.02
C PHE A 61 36.37 2.93 19.93
N ALA A 62 36.82 3.54 18.81
CA ALA A 62 37.51 2.78 17.78
C ALA A 62 38.82 2.21 18.33
N LYS A 63 39.14 1.00 17.88
CA LYS A 63 40.42 0.35 18.16
C LYS A 63 41.15 0.18 16.85
N ALA A 64 42.44 0.52 16.85
CA ALA A 64 43.29 0.25 15.71
C ALA A 64 43.25 -1.26 15.39
N PRO A 65 43.13 -1.63 14.10
CA PRO A 65 43.16 -3.02 13.71
C PRO A 65 44.53 -3.61 14.05
N ARG A 66 44.58 -4.92 14.31
CA ARG A 66 45.86 -5.60 14.62
C ARG A 66 46.78 -5.66 13.40
N GLN A 67 46.21 -5.63 12.20
CA GLN A 67 46.88 -5.65 10.91
C GLN A 67 46.24 -4.59 10.03
N GLU A 68 47.05 -3.89 9.24
CA GLU A 68 46.58 -2.81 8.35
C GLU A 68 46.04 -3.33 7.01
N PHE A 69 46.05 -4.64 6.79
CA PHE A 69 45.56 -5.25 5.57
C PHE A 69 44.03 -5.11 5.47
N ASP A 70 43.56 -4.50 4.39
CA ASP A 70 42.16 -4.40 4.09
C ASP A 70 41.64 -5.72 3.50
N VAL A 71 40.62 -6.29 4.13
CA VAL A 71 39.95 -7.54 3.73
C VAL A 71 38.58 -7.29 3.10
N HIS A 72 38.19 -6.01 2.92
CA HIS A 72 36.94 -5.67 2.28
C HIS A 72 36.97 -6.05 0.79
N ARG A 73 35.86 -6.61 0.31
CA ARG A 73 35.66 -6.93 -1.10
C ARG A 73 35.00 -5.72 -1.76
N GLU A 74 35.60 -5.21 -2.83
CA GLU A 74 34.97 -4.21 -3.69
C GLU A 74 33.79 -4.83 -4.46
N LEU A 75 32.85 -3.99 -4.90
CA LEU A 75 31.75 -4.44 -5.75
C LEU A 75 32.29 -4.83 -7.13
N ASP A 76 31.84 -5.95 -7.68
CA ASP A 76 32.17 -6.29 -9.05
C ASP A 76 31.40 -5.38 -10.02
N VAL A 77 31.94 -5.18 -11.23
CA VAL A 77 31.32 -4.30 -12.25
C VAL A 77 29.91 -4.77 -12.63
N ASP A 78 29.64 -6.07 -12.49
CA ASP A 78 28.36 -6.70 -12.79
C ASP A 78 27.38 -6.70 -11.58
N ASP A 79 27.83 -6.25 -10.39
CA ASP A 79 26.99 -6.17 -9.19
C ASP A 79 26.09 -4.91 -9.23
N ASP A 80 24.87 -5.06 -9.76
CA ASP A 80 23.84 -4.02 -9.69
C ASP A 80 23.06 -4.10 -8.36
N LEU A 81 23.39 -3.20 -7.43
CA LEU A 81 22.77 -3.17 -6.10
C LEU A 81 21.26 -2.87 -6.12
N ASP A 82 20.78 -2.06 -7.06
CA ASP A 82 19.35 -1.73 -7.17
C ASP A 82 18.57 -2.97 -7.65
N MET A 83 19.18 -3.75 -8.53
CA MET A 83 18.67 -5.06 -8.93
C MET A 83 18.75 -6.12 -7.83
N VAL A 84 19.75 -6.06 -6.95
CA VAL A 84 19.90 -7.04 -5.86
C VAL A 84 18.97 -6.74 -4.68
N PHE A 85 18.82 -5.47 -4.30
CA PHE A 85 18.07 -5.04 -3.11
C PHE A 85 16.61 -4.66 -3.37
N ASN A 86 15.99 -5.22 -4.41
CA ASN A 86 14.55 -5.11 -4.60
C ASN A 86 13.76 -6.25 -3.94
N TRP A 87 12.49 -5.96 -3.69
CA TRP A 87 11.52 -6.96 -3.30
C TRP A 87 10.93 -7.61 -4.55
N ARG A 88 11.05 -8.95 -4.66
CA ARG A 88 10.51 -9.72 -5.79
C ARG A 88 9.32 -10.53 -5.33
N GLU A 89 8.17 -10.37 -5.99
CA GLU A 89 6.99 -11.17 -5.70
C GLU A 89 6.34 -11.72 -6.97
N ALA A 90 6.13 -13.03 -7.00
CA ALA A 90 5.45 -13.68 -8.11
C ALA A 90 3.95 -13.37 -8.11
N ARG A 91 3.44 -12.89 -9.24
CA ARG A 91 2.02 -12.61 -9.46
C ARG A 91 1.50 -13.25 -10.72
N LYS A 92 0.30 -13.83 -10.64
CA LYS A 92 -0.35 -14.46 -11.79
C LYS A 92 -1.05 -13.43 -12.65
N VAL A 93 -0.73 -13.42 -13.95
CA VAL A 93 -1.39 -12.53 -14.92
C VAL A 93 -2.77 -13.06 -15.24
N SER A 94 -3.77 -12.18 -15.16
CA SER A 94 -5.15 -12.48 -15.53
C SER A 94 -5.32 -12.69 -17.05
N LYS A 95 -6.51 -13.17 -17.47
CA LYS A 95 -6.85 -13.30 -18.89
C LYS A 95 -6.88 -11.96 -19.64
N SER A 96 -7.07 -10.87 -18.92
CA SER A 96 -7.15 -9.50 -19.45
C SER A 96 -5.84 -8.73 -19.30
N LEU A 97 -4.70 -9.42 -19.19
CA LEU A 97 -3.37 -8.81 -19.04
C LEU A 97 -3.24 -7.86 -17.83
N THR A 98 -4.02 -8.09 -16.77
CA THR A 98 -3.90 -7.32 -15.53
C THR A 98 -3.24 -8.11 -14.41
N VAL A 99 -2.51 -7.41 -13.54
CA VAL A 99 -1.93 -7.91 -12.29
C VAL A 99 -2.29 -6.94 -11.17
N GLN A 100 -2.68 -7.45 -10.01
CA GLN A 100 -2.89 -6.63 -8.82
C GLN A 100 -1.69 -6.76 -7.88
N TYR A 101 -1.12 -5.63 -7.48
CA TYR A 101 -0.01 -5.56 -6.54
C TYR A 101 -0.11 -4.27 -5.74
N ASP A 102 0.12 -4.35 -4.42
CA ASP A 102 0.14 -3.17 -3.54
C ASP A 102 -1.10 -2.26 -3.71
N LYS A 103 -2.30 -2.86 -3.74
CA LYS A 103 -3.60 -2.20 -3.97
C LYS A 103 -3.79 -1.50 -5.33
N VAL A 104 -2.76 -1.41 -6.17
CA VAL A 104 -2.81 -0.89 -7.52
C VAL A 104 -3.08 -2.02 -8.52
N LEU A 105 -3.90 -1.75 -9.54
CA LEU A 105 -4.08 -2.66 -10.67
C LEU A 105 -3.15 -2.23 -11.80
N TYR A 106 -2.24 -3.11 -12.19
CA TYR A 106 -1.34 -2.90 -13.32
C TYR A 106 -1.96 -3.53 -14.56
N LEU A 107 -2.10 -2.74 -15.62
CA LEU A 107 -2.58 -3.15 -16.93
C LEU A 107 -1.37 -3.29 -17.84
N ILE A 108 -0.97 -4.52 -18.13
CA ILE A 108 0.14 -4.82 -19.03
C ILE A 108 -0.31 -4.49 -20.46
N GLU A 109 0.51 -3.76 -21.21
CA GLU A 109 0.19 -3.41 -22.59
C GLU A 109 0.12 -4.66 -23.46
N ASP A 110 -0.83 -4.67 -24.41
CA ASP A 110 -1.04 -5.82 -25.29
C ASP A 110 0.05 -5.87 -26.36
N SER A 111 0.85 -6.93 -26.32
CA SER A 111 1.90 -7.25 -27.28
C SER A 111 1.99 -8.77 -27.46
N GLU A 112 2.62 -9.23 -28.53
CA GLU A 112 2.81 -10.68 -28.74
C GLU A 112 3.56 -11.35 -27.58
N PHE A 113 4.48 -10.62 -26.95
CA PHE A 113 5.23 -11.10 -25.79
C PHE A 113 4.38 -11.11 -24.51
N SER A 114 3.65 -10.04 -24.21
CA SER A 114 2.81 -9.97 -23.00
C SER A 114 1.64 -10.95 -23.03
N ARG A 115 1.09 -11.29 -24.20
CA ARG A 115 0.09 -12.36 -24.35
C ARG A 115 0.59 -13.72 -23.88
N ARG A 116 1.90 -13.99 -23.98
CA ARG A 116 2.50 -15.24 -23.46
C ARG A 116 2.53 -15.28 -21.94
N ALA A 117 2.37 -14.13 -21.27
CA ALA A 117 2.28 -14.03 -19.81
C ALA A 117 0.90 -14.41 -19.28
N ILE A 118 -0.15 -14.41 -20.11
CA ILE A 118 -1.53 -14.70 -19.68
C ILE A 118 -1.60 -16.06 -18.97
N GLY A 119 -2.12 -16.04 -17.74
CA GLY A 119 -2.26 -17.24 -16.91
C GLY A 119 -0.95 -17.76 -16.29
N LYS A 120 0.19 -17.13 -16.58
CA LYS A 120 1.50 -17.44 -15.98
C LYS A 120 1.80 -16.52 -14.81
N TYR A 121 2.78 -16.94 -14.01
CA TYR A 121 3.38 -16.09 -12.99
C TYR A 121 4.46 -15.22 -13.64
N ILE A 122 4.46 -13.94 -13.29
CA ILE A 122 5.50 -12.97 -13.59
C ILE A 122 6.07 -12.45 -12.28
N ASP A 123 7.28 -11.90 -12.33
CA ASP A 123 7.91 -11.28 -11.17
C ASP A 123 7.56 -9.79 -11.13
N VAL A 124 7.03 -9.35 -9.99
CA VAL A 124 6.89 -7.93 -9.69
C VAL A 124 8.09 -7.52 -8.86
N TRP A 125 8.92 -6.64 -9.42
CA TRP A 125 10.05 -6.05 -8.75
C TRP A 125 9.61 -4.73 -8.13
N HIS A 126 9.91 -4.54 -6.85
CA HIS A 126 9.58 -3.34 -6.11
C HIS A 126 10.85 -2.79 -5.47
N TYR A 127 11.25 -1.62 -5.94
CA TYR A 127 12.50 -0.97 -5.58
C TYR A 127 12.32 -0.09 -4.33
N PRO A 128 13.42 0.19 -3.58
CA PRO A 128 13.36 0.99 -2.36
C PRO A 128 12.85 2.44 -2.55
N ASP A 129 13.03 3.00 -3.75
CA ASP A 129 12.52 4.31 -4.16
C ASP A 129 11.00 4.33 -4.45
N GLY A 130 10.36 3.15 -4.42
CA GLY A 130 8.94 2.96 -4.71
C GLY A 130 8.64 2.65 -6.19
N HIS A 131 9.64 2.66 -7.07
CA HIS A 131 9.47 2.23 -8.47
C HIS A 131 9.13 0.74 -8.52
N LYS A 132 8.33 0.35 -9.52
CA LYS A 132 7.88 -1.03 -9.68
C LYS A 132 8.06 -1.47 -11.13
N GLU A 133 8.43 -2.72 -11.33
CA GLU A 133 8.64 -3.28 -12.66
C GLU A 133 7.99 -4.66 -12.76
N LEU A 134 7.38 -4.95 -13.91
CA LEU A 134 6.78 -6.25 -14.19
C LEU A 134 7.70 -6.99 -15.15
N ARG A 135 8.18 -8.18 -14.80
CA ARG A 135 9.09 -8.96 -15.64
C ARG A 135 8.58 -10.36 -15.91
N LEU A 136 8.57 -10.77 -17.18
CA LEU A 136 8.37 -12.16 -17.59
C LEU A 136 9.71 -12.76 -17.99
N ASN A 137 10.18 -13.77 -17.25
CA ASN A 137 11.47 -14.44 -17.48
C ASN A 137 12.65 -13.44 -17.57
N GLY A 138 12.64 -12.42 -16.71
CA GLY A 138 13.67 -11.36 -16.68
C GLY A 138 13.48 -10.21 -17.67
N VAL A 139 12.52 -10.30 -18.60
CA VAL A 139 12.24 -9.22 -19.58
C VAL A 139 11.13 -8.33 -19.08
N SER A 140 11.37 -7.02 -19.10
CA SER A 140 10.40 -5.98 -18.70
C SER A 140 9.15 -5.99 -19.58
N LEU A 141 7.99 -5.87 -18.94
CA LEU A 141 6.69 -5.76 -19.57
C LEU A 141 6.19 -4.32 -19.42
N PRO A 142 5.91 -3.60 -20.52
CA PRO A 142 5.31 -2.28 -20.43
C PRO A 142 3.92 -2.36 -19.81
N TYR A 143 3.58 -1.40 -18.96
CA TYR A 143 2.33 -1.38 -18.22
C TYR A 143 1.85 0.04 -17.95
N SER A 144 0.56 0.16 -17.69
CA SER A 144 -0.08 1.35 -17.12
C SER A 144 -0.69 1.02 -15.76
N THR A 145 -0.73 1.97 -14.84
CA THR A 145 -1.37 1.79 -13.53
C THR A 145 -2.81 2.28 -13.58
N TYR A 146 -3.69 1.51 -12.95
CA TYR A 146 -5.04 1.89 -12.62
C TYR A 146 -5.18 1.83 -11.11
N ASP A 147 -5.09 2.99 -10.48
CA ASP A 147 -5.29 3.08 -9.04
C ASP A 147 -6.77 2.89 -8.71
N LYS A 148 -7.07 1.88 -7.90
CA LYS A 148 -8.42 1.61 -7.41
C LYS A 148 -8.71 2.33 -6.10
N LEU A 149 -7.71 2.97 -5.49
CA LEU A 149 -7.94 3.96 -4.44
C LEU A 149 -8.64 5.14 -5.11
N SER A 150 -9.95 5.03 -5.21
CA SER A 150 -10.80 6.19 -5.43
C SER A 150 -10.39 7.20 -4.38
N GLU A 151 -10.12 8.45 -4.76
CA GLU A 151 -10.19 9.54 -3.80
C GLU A 151 -11.59 9.45 -3.19
N ILE A 152 -11.67 8.87 -1.99
CA ILE A 152 -12.90 8.89 -1.22
C ILE A 152 -13.02 10.35 -0.83
N ASP A 153 -13.90 11.07 -1.53
CA ASP A 153 -14.36 12.38 -1.08
C ASP A 153 -14.91 12.17 0.34
N GLN A 154 -14.09 12.49 1.34
CA GLN A 154 -14.51 12.47 2.71
C GLN A 154 -15.52 13.60 2.83
N GLY A 155 -16.80 13.23 2.67
CA GLY A 155 -17.90 14.18 2.74
C GLY A 155 -17.79 15.03 4.00
N ALA A 156 -18.26 16.27 3.91
CA ALA A 156 -18.11 17.26 4.97
C ALA A 156 -18.47 16.68 6.35
N ILE A 157 -17.57 16.88 7.33
CA ILE A 157 -17.78 16.45 8.71
C ILE A 157 -19.05 17.14 9.24
N VAL A 158 -20.05 16.34 9.63
CA VAL A 158 -21.32 16.84 10.15
C VAL A 158 -21.22 17.02 11.66
N ASP A 159 -21.53 18.21 12.15
CA ASP A 159 -21.64 18.47 13.59
C ASP A 159 -22.66 17.55 14.27
N ASN A 160 -22.40 17.15 15.51
CA ASN A 160 -23.27 16.25 16.29
C ASN A 160 -24.75 16.72 16.31
N LYS A 161 -24.99 18.04 16.39
CA LYS A 161 -26.35 18.62 16.37
C LYS A 161 -27.12 18.37 15.07
N ARG A 162 -26.42 18.13 13.96
CA ARG A 162 -26.99 17.87 12.63
C ARG A 162 -26.92 16.39 12.23
N LEU A 163 -26.23 15.56 13.02
CA LEU A 163 -26.02 14.14 12.75
C LEU A 163 -27.33 13.38 12.58
N GLY A 164 -28.32 13.62 13.44
CA GLY A 164 -29.63 12.96 13.34
C GLY A 164 -30.31 13.19 11.99
N ARG A 165 -30.33 14.44 11.51
CA ARG A 165 -30.91 14.78 10.20
C ARG A 165 -30.10 14.23 9.03
N ALA A 166 -28.77 14.24 9.13
CA ALA A 166 -27.91 13.64 8.12
C ALA A 166 -28.12 12.12 8.01
N LEU A 167 -28.30 11.42 9.14
CA LEU A 167 -28.60 10.00 9.18
C LEU A 167 -30.00 9.67 8.61
N GLU A 168 -31.02 10.48 8.92
CA GLU A 168 -32.35 10.32 8.30
C GLU A 168 -32.31 10.49 6.78
N MET A 169 -31.54 11.46 6.29
CA MET A 169 -31.35 11.68 4.86
C MET A 169 -30.64 10.48 4.22
N ALA A 170 -29.56 10.00 4.83
CA ALA A 170 -28.85 8.81 4.37
C ALA A 170 -29.77 7.57 4.33
N GLN A 171 -30.65 7.39 5.31
CA GLN A 171 -31.63 6.30 5.33
C GLN A 171 -32.64 6.39 4.18
N LEU A 172 -33.13 7.59 3.86
CA LEU A 172 -34.05 7.78 2.73
C LEU A 172 -33.38 7.44 1.39
N VAL A 173 -32.14 7.88 1.20
CA VAL A 173 -31.37 7.56 -0.01
C VAL A 173 -31.04 6.07 -0.09
N GLN A 174 -30.70 5.45 1.03
CA GLN A 174 -30.50 3.99 1.10
C GLN A 174 -31.78 3.19 0.84
N ALA A 175 -32.96 3.73 1.12
CA ALA A 175 -34.23 3.07 0.84
C ALA A 175 -34.52 2.98 -0.67
N GLU A 176 -34.03 3.94 -1.46
CA GLU A 176 -34.10 3.95 -2.93
C GLU A 176 -33.05 3.03 -3.59
N ARG A 177 -32.09 2.54 -2.81
CA ARG A 177 -31.05 1.61 -3.27
C ARG A 177 -31.57 0.18 -3.36
N ASP A 178 -31.27 -0.49 -4.46
CA ASP A 178 -31.42 -1.93 -4.59
C ASP A 178 -30.29 -2.64 -3.84
N ASN A 179 -30.64 -3.28 -2.73
CA ASN A 179 -29.76 -4.10 -1.91
C ASN A 179 -29.94 -5.60 -2.15
N ASN A 180 -30.62 -5.99 -3.24
CA ASN A 180 -30.74 -7.39 -3.61
C ASN A 180 -29.35 -8.00 -3.82
N ARG A 181 -28.94 -8.84 -2.87
CA ARG A 181 -27.73 -9.66 -3.00
C ARG A 181 -27.93 -10.62 -4.17
N SER A 182 -26.89 -10.84 -4.96
CA SER A 182 -26.93 -11.82 -6.05
C SER A 182 -27.25 -13.21 -5.48
N GLN A 183 -28.48 -13.68 -5.69
CA GLN A 183 -28.96 -15.02 -5.34
C GLN A 183 -28.62 -16.04 -6.44
N SER A 184 -27.64 -15.73 -7.31
CA SER A 184 -27.20 -16.63 -8.36
C SER A 184 -26.53 -17.86 -7.75
N VAL A 185 -27.22 -18.99 -7.80
CA VAL A 185 -26.63 -20.31 -7.64
C VAL A 185 -25.66 -20.53 -8.81
N PRO A 186 -24.48 -21.17 -8.64
CA PRO A 186 -23.60 -21.48 -9.76
C PRO A 186 -24.36 -22.16 -10.90
N ALA A 187 -24.19 -21.68 -12.12
CA ALA A 187 -24.85 -22.26 -13.28
C ALA A 187 -24.34 -23.70 -13.47
N GLY A 188 -25.24 -24.69 -13.35
CA GLY A 188 -25.03 -26.00 -13.95
C GLY A 188 -25.31 -25.95 -15.46
N ASP A 189 -25.24 -27.11 -16.14
CA ASP A 189 -25.36 -27.27 -17.60
C ASP A 189 -26.77 -27.00 -18.19
N GLY A 190 -27.61 -26.24 -17.50
CA GLY A 190 -28.96 -25.88 -17.95
C GLY A 190 -29.04 -24.44 -18.47
N PRO A 191 -30.06 -24.10 -19.28
CA PRO A 191 -30.25 -22.73 -19.77
C PRO A 191 -30.39 -21.75 -18.60
N SER A 192 -29.68 -20.62 -18.68
CA SER A 192 -29.62 -19.59 -17.65
C SER A 192 -31.03 -19.16 -17.22
N ARG A 193 -31.38 -19.34 -15.94
CA ARG A 193 -32.64 -18.78 -15.40
C ARG A 193 -32.60 -17.26 -15.58
N ARG A 194 -33.61 -16.73 -16.28
CA ARG A 194 -33.81 -15.28 -16.54
C ARG A 194 -33.62 -14.47 -15.25
N ARG A 195 -32.87 -13.36 -15.36
CA ARG A 195 -32.87 -12.28 -14.35
C ARG A 195 -34.32 -11.91 -14.04
N LYS A 196 -34.68 -11.84 -12.75
CA LYS A 196 -35.96 -11.25 -12.33
C LYS A 196 -36.06 -9.82 -12.85
N ALA A 197 -37.29 -9.36 -13.09
CA ALA A 197 -37.59 -8.01 -13.53
C ALA A 197 -36.86 -6.97 -12.65
N PRO A 198 -36.39 -5.85 -13.23
CA PRO A 198 -35.73 -4.81 -12.47
C PRO A 198 -36.64 -4.34 -11.33
N THR A 199 -36.06 -4.19 -10.13
CA THR A 199 -36.76 -3.50 -9.05
C THR A 199 -36.95 -2.04 -9.47
N THR A 200 -37.94 -1.35 -8.90
CA THR A 200 -38.10 0.11 -9.10
C THR A 200 -36.97 0.92 -8.44
N LYS A 201 -36.03 0.25 -7.76
CA LYS A 201 -34.94 0.85 -6.99
C LYS A 201 -33.66 0.96 -7.81
N LYS A 202 -32.85 1.98 -7.52
CA LYS A 202 -31.60 2.27 -8.22
C LYS A 202 -30.46 1.36 -7.74
N SER A 203 -29.56 0.97 -8.63
CA SER A 203 -28.32 0.28 -8.26
C SER A 203 -27.40 1.19 -7.42
N GLN A 204 -26.50 0.62 -6.62
CA GLN A 204 -25.57 1.43 -5.82
C GLN A 204 -24.77 2.46 -6.63
N ARG A 205 -24.41 2.14 -7.88
CA ARG A 205 -23.61 3.02 -8.75
C ARG A 205 -24.43 4.05 -9.52
N SER A 206 -25.76 3.95 -9.48
CA SER A 206 -26.67 4.84 -10.17
C SER A 206 -27.39 5.81 -9.23
N LEU A 207 -27.00 5.84 -7.94
CA LEU A 207 -27.45 6.87 -7.01
C LEU A 207 -26.65 8.15 -7.28
N ASP A 208 -27.34 9.27 -7.34
CA ASP A 208 -26.79 10.56 -7.76
C ASP A 208 -27.17 11.71 -6.80
N GLN A 209 -26.80 12.94 -7.17
CA GLN A 209 -27.10 14.13 -6.38
C GLN A 209 -28.61 14.44 -6.33
N ASP A 210 -29.38 14.04 -7.34
CA ASP A 210 -30.82 14.28 -7.38
C ASP A 210 -31.54 13.42 -6.35
N ASP A 211 -31.05 12.20 -6.11
CA ASP A 211 -31.56 11.34 -5.04
C ASP A 211 -31.36 11.97 -3.64
N MET A 212 -30.21 12.62 -3.43
CA MET A 212 -29.90 13.36 -2.20
C MET A 212 -30.82 14.58 -2.04
N PHE A 213 -31.05 15.32 -3.12
CA PHE A 213 -31.94 16.47 -3.14
C PHE A 213 -33.40 16.06 -2.84
N ASN A 214 -33.88 14.99 -3.47
CA ASN A 214 -35.22 14.47 -3.24
C ASN A 214 -35.41 14.00 -1.78
N ALA A 215 -34.38 13.38 -1.18
CA ALA A 215 -34.40 13.01 0.23
C ALA A 215 -34.48 14.25 1.15
N LEU A 216 -33.77 15.33 0.83
CA LEU A 216 -33.85 16.59 1.57
C LEU A 216 -35.24 17.22 1.49
N VAL A 217 -35.82 17.29 0.29
CA VAL A 217 -37.19 17.81 0.09
C VAL A 217 -38.20 17.00 0.91
N LYS A 218 -38.07 15.68 0.93
CA LYS A 218 -38.94 14.78 1.71
C LYS A 218 -38.78 14.93 3.23
N LEU A 219 -37.60 15.29 3.72
CA LEU A 219 -37.38 15.58 5.14
C LEU A 219 -37.91 16.96 5.55
N GLN A 220 -37.82 17.93 4.63
CA GLN A 220 -38.35 19.26 4.83
C GLN A 220 -39.88 19.23 4.89
N SER A 221 -40.54 18.51 3.98
CA SER A 221 -42.00 18.37 4.00
C SER A 221 -42.51 17.67 5.26
N ARG A 222 -41.84 16.61 5.74
CA ARG A 222 -42.14 15.96 7.03
C ARG A 222 -42.02 16.90 8.22
N SER A 223 -41.08 17.86 8.16
CA SER A 223 -40.95 18.86 9.22
C SER A 223 -42.09 19.87 9.21
N GLU A 224 -42.58 20.24 8.03
CA GLU A 224 -43.73 21.15 7.86
C GLU A 224 -45.04 20.49 8.33
N GLU A 225 -45.17 19.17 8.19
CA GLU A 225 -46.30 18.40 8.74
C GLU A 225 -46.31 18.37 10.28
N ILE A 226 -45.13 18.29 10.92
CA ILE A 226 -45.00 18.19 12.37
C ILE A 226 -45.07 19.56 13.05
N PHE A 227 -44.46 20.58 12.46
CA PHE A 227 -44.32 21.91 13.09
C PHE A 227 -45.19 23.00 12.43
N GLY A 228 -45.95 22.66 11.38
CA GLY A 228 -46.73 23.62 10.59
C GLY A 228 -45.85 24.45 9.62
N LYS A 229 -46.49 25.07 8.62
CA LYS A 229 -45.81 26.03 7.75
C LYS A 229 -45.34 27.23 8.57
N LYS A 230 -44.05 27.56 8.50
CA LYS A 230 -43.54 28.85 9.00
C LYS A 230 -44.25 29.97 8.22
N GLN A 231 -45.15 30.69 8.87
CA GLN A 231 -45.62 31.98 8.37
C GLN A 231 -44.43 32.95 8.41
N ILE A 232 -44.13 33.54 7.26
CA ILE A 232 -43.14 34.61 7.09
C ILE A 232 -43.71 35.90 7.67
#